data_AF-A0A2T3AHE4-F1
#
_entry.id   AF-A0A2T3AHE4-F1
#
_cell.length_a   1.000
_cell.length_b   1.000
_cell.length_c   1.000
_cell.angle_alpha   90.00
_cell.angle_beta   90.00
_cell.angle_gamma   90.00
#
_symmetry.space_group_name_H-M   'P 1'
#
loop_
_entity.id
_entity.type
_entity.pdbx_description
1 polymer ?
#
loop_
_entity_poly.entity_id
_entity_poly.type
_entity_poly.pdbx_seq_one_letter_code
_entity_poly.pdbx_strand_id
1 'polypeptide(L)'
;MPAPSVLPEFVYKIVDSAPPSPLPRVFPPSDLDKQDGFIHLSTGRQVPITAGLFFASHTTLWLIKIRLAALTAEPATGNMVKWDDPPNDNDGCPHLYGNFGAVEVDSVQEFERKTGCSAGGYGQDEEWKDVFAASKWLE
;
A
#
# COMPACT_ATOMS: atom_id res chain seq x y z
N MET A 1 -13.84 5.65 15.15
CA MET A 1 -13.51 6.98 15.75
C MET A 1 -13.31 8.02 14.63
N PRO A 2 -13.07 9.33 14.87
CA PRO A 2 -12.80 10.26 13.76
C PRO A 2 -11.51 9.89 13.04
N ALA A 3 -11.41 10.25 11.76
CA ALA A 3 -10.19 10.13 10.97
C ALA A 3 -8.98 10.79 11.68
N PRO A 4 -7.73 10.38 11.36
CA PRO A 4 -6.55 11.04 11.92
C PRO A 4 -6.64 12.57 11.79
N SER A 5 -6.11 13.30 12.77
CA SER A 5 -6.22 14.77 12.87
C SER A 5 -5.63 15.51 11.68
N VAL A 6 -4.73 14.86 10.95
CA VAL A 6 -4.27 15.24 9.61
C VAL A 6 -4.35 14.01 8.73
N LEU A 7 -5.14 14.09 7.66
CA LEU A 7 -5.19 13.04 6.64
C LEU A 7 -3.89 13.06 5.82
N PRO A 8 -3.31 11.91 5.46
CA PRO A 8 -2.16 11.87 4.57
C PRO A 8 -2.57 12.31 3.15
N GLU A 9 -1.64 12.92 2.43
CA GLU A 9 -1.87 13.27 1.02
C GLU A 9 -2.01 12.00 0.15
N PHE A 10 -1.24 10.97 0.48
CA PHE A 10 -1.17 9.73 -0.25
C PHE A 10 -1.51 8.52 0.61
N VAL A 11 -2.12 7.54 -0.04
CA VAL A 11 -2.30 6.17 0.46
C VAL A 11 -1.72 5.20 -0.57
N TYR A 12 -1.35 4.01 -0.11
CA TYR A 12 -0.56 3.08 -0.88
C TYR A 12 -1.25 1.73 -0.97
N LYS A 13 -1.27 1.15 -2.17
CA LYS A 13 -1.60 -0.26 -2.38
C LYS A 13 -0.32 -1.05 -2.63
N ILE A 14 -0.09 -2.10 -1.85
CA ILE A 14 1.02 -3.03 -2.04
C ILE A 14 0.53 -4.20 -2.88
N VAL A 15 1.27 -4.54 -3.93
CA VAL A 15 1.03 -5.72 -4.77
C VAL A 15 2.35 -6.49 -4.97
N ASP A 16 2.23 -7.81 -5.14
CA ASP A 16 3.35 -8.76 -5.24
C ASP A 16 3.89 -8.93 -6.67
N SER A 17 3.25 -8.29 -7.64
CA SER A 17 3.53 -8.41 -9.06
C SER A 17 3.37 -7.07 -9.75
N ALA A 18 4.07 -6.88 -10.87
CA ALA A 18 4.02 -5.65 -11.63
C ALA A 18 2.57 -5.32 -12.03
N PRO A 19 2.05 -4.12 -11.70
CA PRO A 19 0.71 -3.74 -12.10
C PRO A 19 0.62 -3.59 -13.62
N PRO A 20 -0.58 -3.73 -14.23
CA PRO A 20 -0.74 -3.55 -15.67
C PRO A 20 -0.24 -2.19 -16.14
N SER A 21 0.42 -2.16 -17.30
CA SER A 21 0.87 -0.95 -17.96
C SER A 21 0.29 -0.86 -19.38
N PRO A 22 -0.54 0.14 -19.70
CA PRO A 22 -0.97 1.24 -18.83
C PRO A 22 -1.88 0.76 -17.69
N LEU A 23 -1.94 1.55 -16.60
CA LEU A 23 -2.86 1.27 -15.51
C LEU A 23 -4.31 1.26 -16.02
N PRO A 24 -5.14 0.32 -15.54
CA PRO A 24 -6.52 0.21 -15.97
C PRO A 24 -7.36 1.36 -15.42
N ARG A 25 -8.53 1.58 -16.02
CA ARG A 25 -9.54 2.50 -15.47
C ARG A 25 -10.06 2.06 -14.09
N VAL A 26 -10.04 0.76 -13.83
CA VAL A 26 -10.40 0.15 -12.55
C VAL A 26 -9.32 -0.89 -12.24
N PHE A 27 -8.59 -0.67 -11.15
CA PHE A 27 -7.57 -1.60 -10.69
C PHE A 27 -8.23 -2.83 -10.08
N PRO A 28 -7.80 -4.05 -10.47
CA PRO A 28 -8.41 -5.26 -9.95
C PRO A 28 -8.12 -5.41 -8.43
N PRO A 29 -9.12 -5.66 -7.59
CA PRO A 29 -8.91 -5.94 -6.18
C PRO A 29 -8.14 -7.25 -5.99
N SER A 30 -7.35 -7.34 -4.91
CA SER A 30 -6.71 -8.61 -4.52
C SER A 30 -7.76 -9.62 -4.07
N ASP A 31 -7.38 -10.89 -3.95
CA ASP A 31 -8.32 -11.90 -3.43
C ASP A 31 -8.71 -11.64 -1.97
N LEU A 32 -7.80 -11.06 -1.17
CA LEU A 32 -8.10 -10.60 0.18
C LEU A 32 -9.12 -9.44 0.16
N ASP A 33 -8.93 -8.45 -0.73
CA ASP A 33 -9.87 -7.33 -0.86
C ASP A 33 -11.27 -7.79 -1.26
N LYS A 34 -11.36 -8.80 -2.15
CA LYS A 34 -12.64 -9.40 -2.54
C LYS A 34 -13.30 -10.14 -1.39
N GLN A 35 -12.51 -10.83 -0.57
CA GLN A 35 -13.00 -11.58 0.60
C GLN A 35 -13.56 -10.63 1.66
N ASP A 36 -12.86 -9.54 1.95
CA ASP A 36 -13.24 -8.58 3.01
C ASP A 36 -14.25 -7.52 2.52
N GLY A 37 -14.38 -7.35 1.20
CA GLY A 37 -15.37 -6.46 0.58
C GLY A 37 -14.93 -4.99 0.51
N PHE A 38 -13.64 -4.71 0.70
CA PHE A 38 -13.01 -3.40 0.57
C PHE A 38 -11.55 -3.54 0.14
N ILE A 39 -10.99 -2.49 -0.44
CA ILE A 39 -9.58 -2.47 -0.85
C ILE A 39 -8.73 -2.04 0.35
N HIS A 40 -7.81 -2.91 0.76
CA HIS A 40 -6.81 -2.61 1.79
C HIS A 40 -5.81 -1.61 1.24
N LEU A 41 -5.71 -0.46 1.90
CA LEU A 41 -4.69 0.54 1.64
C LEU A 41 -3.83 0.69 2.90
N SER A 42 -2.67 1.32 2.74
CA SER A 42 -1.77 1.65 3.84
C SER A 42 -1.33 3.10 3.72
N THR A 43 -1.09 3.77 4.84
CA THR A 43 -0.34 5.04 4.86
C THR A 43 1.15 4.77 4.63
N GLY A 44 1.94 5.81 4.34
CA GLY A 44 3.38 5.66 4.16
C GLY A 44 4.07 5.03 5.38
N ARG A 45 3.59 5.36 6.58
CA ARG A 45 4.07 4.78 7.85
C ARG A 45 3.67 3.32 8.08
N GLN A 46 2.56 2.89 7.49
CA GLN A 46 2.04 1.52 7.61
C GLN A 46 2.68 0.56 6.60
N VAL A 47 3.05 1.05 5.42
CA VAL A 47 3.66 0.25 4.34
C VAL A 47 4.78 -0.69 4.83
N PRO A 48 5.78 -0.23 5.63
CA PRO A 48 6.84 -1.11 6.14
C PRO A 48 6.30 -2.27 6.99
N ILE A 49 5.26 -2.00 7.80
CA ILE A 49 4.64 -2.97 8.71
C ILE A 49 3.81 -3.97 7.90
N THR A 50 2.93 -3.48 7.01
CA THR A 50 2.08 -4.30 6.15
C THR A 50 2.93 -5.21 5.25
N ALA A 51 4.00 -4.68 4.64
CA ALA A 51 4.91 -5.48 3.82
C ALA A 51 5.61 -6.58 4.65
N GLY A 52 6.06 -6.27 5.87
CA GLY A 52 6.68 -7.24 6.77
C GLY A 52 5.72 -8.34 7.23
N LEU A 53 4.42 -8.05 7.40
CA LEU A 53 3.44 -9.02 7.87
C LEU A 53 2.89 -9.92 6.75
N PHE A 54 2.56 -9.33 5.60
CA PHE A 54 1.83 -10.02 4.55
C PHE A 54 2.69 -10.41 3.34
N PHE A 55 3.85 -9.80 3.17
CA PHE A 55 4.69 -9.96 1.98
C PHE A 55 6.12 -10.42 2.30
N ALA A 56 6.34 -10.99 3.49
CA ALA A 56 7.65 -11.48 3.93
C ALA A 56 8.25 -12.61 3.09
N SER A 57 7.46 -13.28 2.24
CA SER A 57 7.96 -14.30 1.31
C SER A 57 8.39 -13.73 -0.04
N HIS A 58 8.05 -12.48 -0.34
CA HIS A 58 8.33 -11.84 -1.62
C HIS A 58 9.64 -11.06 -1.56
N THR A 59 10.44 -11.10 -2.63
CA THR A 59 11.70 -10.35 -2.77
C THR A 59 11.52 -9.05 -3.53
N THR A 60 10.44 -8.95 -4.29
CA THR A 60 10.06 -7.80 -5.10
C THR A 60 8.63 -7.44 -4.77
N LEU A 61 8.36 -6.16 -4.58
CA LEU A 61 7.04 -5.60 -4.36
C LEU A 61 6.85 -4.37 -5.23
N TRP A 62 5.61 -4.12 -5.59
CA TRP A 62 5.20 -2.94 -6.30
C TRP A 62 4.25 -2.14 -5.42
N LEU A 63 4.53 -0.86 -5.27
CA LEU A 63 3.68 0.05 -4.53
C LEU A 63 3.02 1.01 -5.51
N ILE A 64 1.71 1.17 -5.35
CA ILE A 64 0.89 2.11 -6.11
C ILE A 64 0.56 3.27 -5.16
N LYS A 65 1.08 4.46 -5.45
CA LYS A 65 0.83 5.69 -4.71
C LYS A 65 -0.43 6.34 -5.26
N ILE A 66 -1.42 6.52 -4.39
CA ILE A 66 -2.77 6.98 -4.74
C ILE A 66 -3.04 8.27 -3.98
N ARG A 67 -3.56 9.29 -4.66
CA ARG A 67 -3.94 10.56 -4.04
C ARG A 67 -5.22 10.37 -3.23
N LEU A 68 -5.15 10.55 -1.91
CA LEU A 68 -6.30 10.34 -1.03
C LEU A 68 -7.47 11.27 -1.40
N ALA A 69 -7.17 12.53 -1.70
CA ALA A 69 -8.19 13.50 -2.11
C ALA A 69 -8.91 13.10 -3.41
N ALA A 70 -8.22 12.43 -4.35
CA ALA A 70 -8.82 12.00 -5.61
C ALA A 70 -9.81 10.85 -5.40
N LEU A 71 -9.57 9.96 -4.43
CA LEU A 71 -10.48 8.86 -4.10
C LEU A 71 -11.85 9.36 -3.62
N THR A 72 -11.92 10.53 -3.00
CA THR A 72 -13.14 11.07 -2.37
C THR A 72 -13.68 12.32 -3.04
N ALA A 73 -13.01 12.83 -4.09
CA ALA A 73 -13.38 14.08 -4.76
C ALA A 73 -14.75 14.01 -5.46
N GLU A 74 -15.12 12.84 -5.98
CA GLU A 74 -16.31 12.68 -6.83
C GLU A 74 -17.38 11.79 -6.15
N PRO A 75 -18.46 12.36 -5.59
CA PRO A 75 -19.53 11.60 -4.95
C PRO A 75 -20.17 10.55 -5.87
N ALA A 76 -20.15 10.79 -7.18
CA ALA A 76 -20.69 9.88 -8.20
C ALA A 76 -19.91 8.56 -8.33
N THR A 77 -18.66 8.50 -7.87
CA THR A 77 -17.86 7.26 -7.86
C THR A 77 -18.34 6.27 -6.80
N GLY A 78 -19.09 6.74 -5.79
CA GLY A 78 -19.50 5.93 -4.65
C GLY A 78 -18.35 5.53 -3.73
N ASN A 79 -17.15 6.08 -3.94
CA ASN A 79 -15.99 5.76 -3.14
C ASN A 79 -16.11 6.33 -1.73
N MET A 80 -15.76 5.51 -0.74
CA MET A 80 -15.68 5.92 0.66
C MET A 80 -14.44 5.31 1.31
N VAL A 81 -13.56 6.15 1.85
CA VAL A 81 -12.42 5.70 2.64
C VAL A 81 -12.81 5.71 4.11
N LYS A 82 -12.81 4.54 4.73
CA LYS A 82 -12.95 4.38 6.18
C LYS A 82 -11.58 4.12 6.80
N TRP A 83 -11.43 4.52 8.05
CA TRP A 83 -10.22 4.32 8.82
C TRP A 83 -10.56 3.39 9.97
N ASP A 84 -9.88 2.25 10.06
CA ASP A 84 -10.05 1.33 11.17
C ASP A 84 -9.47 1.93 12.46
N ASP A 85 -10.05 1.55 13.61
CA ASP A 85 -9.53 1.98 14.90
C ASP A 85 -8.12 1.38 15.07
N PRO A 86 -7.09 2.21 15.24
CA PRO A 86 -5.74 1.71 15.31
C PRO A 86 -5.58 0.89 16.60
N PRO A 87 -4.85 -0.24 16.57
CA PRO A 87 -4.62 -1.02 17.79
C PRO A 87 -3.81 -0.25 18.86
N ASN A 88 -3.16 0.87 18.51
CA ASN A 88 -2.31 1.74 19.35
C ASN A 88 -2.38 3.21 18.86
N ASP A 89 -1.48 4.10 19.31
CA ASP A 89 -1.29 5.49 18.79
C ASP A 89 -0.83 5.59 17.31
N ASN A 90 -1.06 4.56 16.51
CA ASN A 90 -0.78 4.58 15.08
C ASN A 90 -1.93 5.23 14.31
N ASP A 91 -1.66 5.70 13.09
CA ASP A 91 -2.73 6.07 12.18
C ASP A 91 -3.57 4.83 11.84
N GLY A 92 -4.89 4.96 11.75
CA GLY A 92 -5.80 3.86 11.37
C GLY A 92 -5.50 3.33 9.96
N CYS A 93 -5.82 2.07 9.67
CA CYS A 93 -5.65 1.53 8.32
C CYS A 93 -6.75 2.07 7.39
N PRO A 94 -6.39 2.67 6.24
CA PRO A 94 -7.38 3.14 5.27
C PRO A 94 -7.98 1.95 4.49
N HIS A 95 -9.30 1.87 4.48
CA HIS A 95 -10.10 0.88 3.77
C HIS A 95 -10.99 1.59 2.75
N LEU A 96 -10.76 1.32 1.47
CA LEU A 96 -11.55 1.90 0.38
C LEU A 96 -12.73 0.98 0.05
N TYR A 97 -13.93 1.47 0.34
CA TYR A 97 -15.19 0.91 -0.15
C TYR A 97 -15.49 1.54 -1.51
N GLY A 98 -15.23 0.79 -2.58
CA GLY A 98 -15.30 1.29 -3.95
C GLY A 98 -14.12 0.80 -4.77
N ASN A 99 -13.68 1.60 -5.73
CA ASN A 99 -12.59 1.24 -6.63
C ASN A 99 -11.67 2.44 -6.92
N PHE A 100 -10.47 2.17 -7.40
CA PHE A 100 -9.55 3.19 -7.91
C PHE A 100 -9.00 2.75 -9.27
N GLY A 101 -8.41 3.66 -10.03
CA GLY A 101 -7.73 3.34 -11.27
C GLY A 101 -6.72 4.40 -11.66
N ALA A 102 -6.38 4.44 -12.94
CA ALA A 102 -5.33 5.30 -13.47
C ALA A 102 -5.51 6.81 -13.18
N VAL A 103 -6.71 7.27 -12.85
CA VAL A 103 -7.00 8.68 -12.58
C VAL A 103 -6.54 9.09 -11.17
N GLU A 104 -6.71 8.21 -10.18
CA GLU A 104 -6.38 8.49 -8.79
C GLU A 104 -4.93 8.15 -8.44
N VAL A 105 -4.28 7.32 -9.28
CA VAL A 105 -2.88 6.93 -9.11
C VAL A 105 -1.95 8.08 -9.49
N ASP A 106 -1.06 8.43 -8.57
CA ASP A 106 0.02 9.39 -8.79
C ASP A 106 1.22 8.74 -9.48
N SER A 107 1.71 7.64 -8.91
CA SER A 107 2.89 6.95 -9.39
C SER A 107 2.92 5.50 -8.90
N VAL A 108 3.73 4.69 -9.58
CA VAL A 108 3.98 3.29 -9.24
C VAL A 108 5.48 3.11 -9.10
N GLN A 109 5.92 2.43 -8.05
CA GLN A 109 7.34 2.14 -7.84
C GLN A 109 7.56 0.68 -7.44
N GLU A 110 8.56 0.08 -8.08
CA GLU A 110 9.11 -1.22 -7.72
C GLU A 110 10.13 -1.08 -6.58
N PHE A 111 10.06 -2.01 -5.64
CA PHE A 111 10.99 -2.16 -4.54
C PHE A 111 11.50 -3.59 -4.53
N GLU A 112 12.79 -3.74 -4.39
CA GLU A 112 13.46 -5.04 -4.23
C GLU A 112 14.21 -5.05 -2.91
N ARG A 113 14.23 -6.21 -2.26
CA ARG A 113 15.03 -6.44 -1.06
C ARG A 113 16.09 -7.50 -1.34
N LYS A 114 17.25 -7.34 -0.71
CA LYS A 114 18.34 -8.30 -0.87
C LYS A 114 18.02 -9.59 -0.12
N THR A 115 18.19 -10.71 -0.82
CA THR A 115 18.22 -12.03 -0.17
C THR A 115 19.67 -12.43 0.11
N GLY A 116 19.89 -13.05 1.27
CA GLY A 116 21.18 -13.43 1.80
C GLY A 116 21.79 -14.64 1.09
N CYS A 117 22.00 -14.59 -0.23
CA CYS A 117 22.85 -15.54 -0.93
C CYS A 117 24.25 -14.95 -1.14
N SER A 118 24.99 -14.75 -0.04
CA SER A 118 26.44 -14.62 -0.13
C SER A 118 27.04 -16.01 -0.35
N ALA A 119 27.87 -16.16 -1.38
CA ALA A 119 28.69 -17.35 -1.61
C ALA A 119 29.67 -17.54 -0.43
N GLY A 120 29.21 -18.19 0.65
CA GLY A 120 29.97 -18.32 1.89
C GLY A 120 29.18 -18.54 3.18
N GLY A 121 27.83 -18.55 3.13
CA GLY A 121 26.99 -18.83 4.30
C GLY A 121 26.93 -17.66 5.30
N TYR A 122 25.76 -17.44 5.90
CA TYR A 122 25.45 -16.36 6.85
C TYR A 122 25.19 -14.96 6.26
N GLY A 123 24.40 -14.87 5.19
CA GLY A 123 23.68 -13.62 4.87
C GLY A 123 22.28 -13.67 5.49
N GLN A 124 21.86 -12.65 6.24
CA GLN A 124 20.44 -12.48 6.59
C GLN A 124 19.73 -11.78 5.43
N ASP A 125 18.50 -12.18 5.15
CA ASP A 125 17.64 -11.45 4.22
C ASP A 125 17.35 -10.07 4.79
N GLU A 126 17.34 -9.07 3.91
CA GLU A 126 16.92 -7.72 4.25
C GLU A 126 15.43 -7.73 4.60
N GLU A 127 15.03 -7.03 5.66
CA GLU A 127 13.62 -6.91 6.03
C GLU A 127 12.98 -5.75 5.25
N TRP A 128 11.69 -5.89 4.87
CA TRP A 128 10.96 -4.83 4.18
C TRP A 128 10.96 -3.52 4.97
N LYS A 129 10.96 -3.59 6.31
CA LYS A 129 11.02 -2.40 7.15
C LYS A 129 12.28 -1.56 6.89
N ASP A 130 13.41 -2.20 6.60
CA ASP A 130 14.68 -1.53 6.37
C ASP A 130 14.72 -0.92 4.96
N VAL A 131 14.21 -1.65 3.96
CA VAL A 131 14.06 -1.15 2.58
C VAL A 131 13.21 0.12 2.54
N PHE A 132 12.05 0.09 3.21
CA PHE A 132 11.13 1.22 3.20
C PHE A 132 11.56 2.36 4.11
N ALA A 133 12.25 2.09 5.22
CA ALA A 133 12.80 3.15 6.09
C ALA A 133 13.85 4.02 5.37
N ALA A 134 14.57 3.46 4.40
CA ALA A 134 15.51 4.21 3.56
C ALA A 134 14.83 5.02 2.43
N SER A 135 13.55 4.74 2.14
CA SER A 135 12.83 5.35 1.04
C SER A 135 12.26 6.73 1.42
N LYS A 136 12.58 7.75 0.61
CA LYS A 136 11.95 9.07 0.69
C LYS A 136 10.65 9.17 -0.12
N TRP A 137 10.25 8.09 -0.80
CA TRP A 137 9.07 8.07 -1.66
C TRP A 137 7.77 7.87 -0.87
N LEU A 138 7.89 7.24 0.31
CA LEU A 138 6.80 7.10 1.27
C LEU A 138 6.70 8.39 2.07
N GLU A 139 5.62 9.12 1.80
CA GLU A 139 5.19 10.33 2.50
C GLU A 139 4.01 10.04 3.43
#